data_AF-A0A6N7V2M4-F1
#
_entry.id   AF-A0A6N7V2M4-F1
#
_cell.length_a   1.000
_cell.length_b   1.000
_cell.length_c   1.000
_cell.angle_alpha   90.00
_cell.angle_beta   90.00
_cell.angle_gamma   90.00
#
_symmetry.space_group_name_H-M   'P 1'
#
loop_
_entity.id
_entity.type
_entity.pdbx_description
1 polymer ?
#
loop_
_entity_poly.entity_id
_entity_poly.type
_entity_poly.pdbx_seq_one_letter_code
_entity_poly.pdbx_strand_id
1 'polypeptide(L)'
;MNKYEKILIDSASKLDAVTDACGEITRLAVSIVEENDRTATIALLKKISETADNSNHRLEIKRVAQLLKISLIEYYGYSALQDICKQEIETPEDTRSLKELLDELNALTGLGNVKEKINDLIAYQKVQRLRRENNLNSAKNTLHLAFMGNPGTGKTTVARIIGHIYKQIELLSKGHFVEVSRTDLIAGYQGQTALKVKSVIEKAKGGVLFIDEAYSITENDHSDSYGRECLTELTKALEDYREDLVVIVAGYTAPMEKFFESNPGLKSRFNTFIEFPDYEVNELEKILLSMCENNDYILDADTRSVVRAYLEESVTKKDENFANGRMVRNLYDDLVMNHARRVATMESPTREDLSTIVNEDFKPVKEQESHFYEDADDKAYTEEKIFGGKIGNCD
;
A
#
# COMPACT_ATOMS: atom_id res chain seq x y z
N MET A 1 34.85 -15.89 11.01
CA MET A 1 33.53 -16.51 10.83
C MET A 1 32.86 -16.76 12.16
N ASN A 2 31.62 -16.29 12.33
CA ASN A 2 30.77 -16.64 13.46
C ASN A 2 30.37 -18.14 13.39
N LYS A 3 29.95 -18.73 14.51
CA LYS A 3 29.47 -20.12 14.61
C LYS A 3 28.37 -20.41 13.59
N TYR A 4 27.44 -19.48 13.37
CA TYR A 4 26.32 -19.64 12.42
C TYR A 4 26.76 -19.62 10.96
N GLU A 5 27.72 -18.76 10.60
CA GLU A 5 28.32 -18.72 9.25
C GLU A 5 28.99 -20.04 8.89
N LYS A 6 29.72 -20.63 9.85
CA LYS A 6 30.38 -21.92 9.67
C LYS A 6 29.37 -23.06 9.48
N ILE A 7 28.31 -23.07 10.29
CA ILE A 7 27.25 -24.09 10.19
C ILE A 7 26.52 -23.98 8.85
N LEU A 8 26.27 -22.77 8.34
CA LEU A 8 25.61 -22.55 7.06
C LEU A 8 26.44 -23.09 5.89
N ILE A 9 27.73 -22.74 5.83
CA ILE A 9 28.64 -23.22 4.78
C ILE A 9 28.82 -24.75 4.86
N ASP A 10 29.05 -25.30 6.07
CA ASP A 10 29.21 -26.75 6.27
C ASP A 10 27.95 -27.53 5.86
N SER A 11 26.76 -26.98 6.13
CA SER A 11 25.49 -27.59 5.74
C SER A 11 25.25 -27.50 4.23
N ALA A 12 25.65 -26.39 3.60
CA ALA A 12 25.56 -26.19 2.17
C ALA A 12 26.46 -27.16 1.41
N SER A 13 27.72 -27.35 1.86
CA SER A 13 28.64 -28.33 1.28
C SER A 13 28.17 -29.77 1.41
N LYS A 14 27.48 -30.12 2.51
CA LYS A 14 26.86 -31.43 2.64
C LYS A 14 25.73 -31.64 1.65
N LEU A 15 24.87 -30.63 1.45
CA LEU A 15 23.78 -30.74 0.47
C LEU A 15 24.36 -30.87 -0.95
N ASP A 16 25.34 -30.03 -1.27
CA ASP A 16 26.02 -30.03 -2.56
C ASP A 16 26.61 -31.39 -2.94
N ALA A 17 27.26 -32.06 -1.97
CA ALA A 17 27.85 -33.39 -2.16
C ALA A 17 26.80 -34.50 -2.36
N VAL A 18 25.63 -34.41 -1.72
CA VAL A 18 24.58 -35.44 -1.85
C VAL A 18 23.67 -35.22 -3.04
N THR A 19 23.62 -34.00 -3.58
CA THR A 19 22.85 -33.65 -4.80
C THR A 19 23.71 -33.58 -6.06
N ASP A 20 25.03 -33.81 -5.96
CA ASP A 20 26.01 -33.66 -7.06
C ASP A 20 25.92 -32.28 -7.76
N ALA A 21 25.77 -31.22 -6.97
CA ALA A 21 25.53 -29.87 -7.46
C ALA A 21 26.82 -29.10 -7.86
N CYS A 22 27.96 -29.80 -7.99
CA CYS A 22 29.22 -29.26 -8.50
C CYS A 22 29.70 -27.95 -7.83
N GLY A 23 29.48 -27.79 -6.53
CA GLY A 23 29.90 -26.62 -5.75
C GLY A 23 28.94 -25.45 -5.75
N GLU A 24 27.83 -25.51 -6.51
CA GLU A 24 26.91 -24.39 -6.68
C GLU A 24 26.24 -23.97 -5.37
N ILE A 25 25.78 -24.93 -4.56
CA ILE A 25 25.07 -24.66 -3.29
C ILE A 25 26.06 -24.09 -2.27
N THR A 26 27.28 -24.59 -2.25
CA THR A 26 28.36 -24.07 -1.39
C THR A 26 28.72 -22.63 -1.78
N ARG A 27 28.82 -22.33 -3.08
CA ARG A 27 29.13 -20.98 -3.56
C ARG A 27 28.06 -19.96 -3.16
N LEU A 28 26.78 -20.34 -3.24
CA LEU A 28 25.69 -19.50 -2.76
C LEU A 28 25.82 -19.20 -1.26
N ALA A 29 26.10 -20.22 -0.44
CA ALA A 29 26.30 -20.03 1.00
C ALA A 29 27.51 -19.15 1.33
N VAL A 30 28.60 -19.24 0.56
CA VAL A 30 29.78 -18.37 0.73
C VAL A 30 29.44 -16.91 0.41
N SER A 31 28.76 -16.64 -0.73
CA SER A 31 28.36 -15.27 -1.08
C SER A 31 27.38 -14.67 -0.07
N ILE A 32 26.48 -15.47 0.52
CA ILE A 32 25.60 -15.05 1.62
C ILE A 32 26.40 -14.59 2.85
N VAL A 33 27.45 -15.34 3.21
CA VAL A 33 28.28 -15.07 4.40
C VAL A 33 29.24 -13.91 4.19
N GLU A 34 29.86 -13.83 3.01
CA GLU A 34 30.93 -12.85 2.73
C GLU A 34 30.38 -11.51 2.23
N GLU A 35 29.30 -11.53 1.45
CA GLU A 35 28.80 -10.36 0.71
C GLU A 35 27.39 -9.94 1.17
N ASN A 36 26.75 -10.70 2.06
CA ASN A 36 25.35 -10.53 2.46
C ASN A 36 24.40 -10.50 1.25
N ASP A 37 24.67 -11.37 0.27
CA ASP A 37 23.93 -11.44 -1.00
C ASP A 37 22.52 -12.00 -0.80
N ARG A 38 21.52 -11.13 -1.02
CA ARG A 38 20.10 -11.47 -0.94
C ARG A 38 19.63 -12.35 -2.10
N THR A 39 20.16 -12.12 -3.29
CA THR A 39 19.85 -12.92 -4.48
C THR A 39 20.36 -14.35 -4.29
N ALA A 40 21.57 -14.49 -3.74
CA ALA A 40 22.12 -15.80 -3.38
C ALA A 40 21.29 -16.49 -2.27
N THR A 41 20.78 -15.72 -1.29
CA THR A 41 19.89 -16.23 -0.24
C THR A 41 18.63 -16.86 -0.81
N ILE A 42 18.02 -16.23 -1.81
CA ILE A 42 16.76 -16.69 -2.37
C ILE A 42 16.99 -17.84 -3.36
N ALA A 43 18.04 -17.77 -4.18
CA ALA A 43 18.48 -18.88 -4.99
C ALA A 43 18.75 -20.14 -4.15
N LEU A 44 19.38 -19.97 -2.97
CA LEU A 44 19.63 -21.05 -2.02
C LEU A 44 18.33 -21.61 -1.45
N LEU A 45 17.38 -20.76 -1.02
CA LEU A 45 16.06 -21.18 -0.52
C LEU A 45 15.25 -21.94 -1.57
N LYS A 46 15.28 -21.48 -2.82
CA LYS A 46 14.61 -22.15 -3.94
C LYS A 46 15.17 -23.55 -4.16
N LYS A 47 16.50 -23.69 -4.23
CA LYS A 47 17.16 -25.00 -4.34
C LYS A 47 16.85 -25.92 -3.16
N ILE A 48 16.78 -25.39 -1.95
CA ILE A 48 16.39 -26.15 -0.75
C ILE A 48 14.95 -26.67 -0.89
N SER A 49 14.00 -25.84 -1.32
CA SER A 49 12.60 -26.25 -1.50
C SER A 49 12.46 -27.28 -2.61
N GLU A 50 13.06 -27.03 -3.78
CA GLU A 50 13.07 -27.97 -4.91
C GLU A 50 13.62 -29.33 -4.49
N THR A 51 14.69 -29.34 -3.69
CA THR A 51 15.32 -30.58 -3.20
C THR A 51 14.45 -31.31 -2.18
N ALA A 52 13.76 -30.59 -1.30
CA ALA A 52 12.88 -31.15 -0.27
C ALA A 52 11.57 -31.72 -0.87
N ASP A 53 11.01 -31.03 -1.87
CA ASP A 53 9.71 -31.33 -2.46
C ASP A 53 9.80 -32.39 -3.57
N ASN A 54 10.98 -32.63 -4.14
CA ASN A 54 11.18 -33.64 -5.18
C ASN A 54 10.90 -35.07 -4.68
N SER A 55 9.93 -35.76 -5.28
CA SER A 55 9.51 -37.13 -4.92
C SER A 55 10.55 -38.20 -5.24
N ASN A 56 11.50 -37.93 -6.14
CA ASN A 56 12.54 -38.87 -6.57
C ASN A 56 13.79 -38.86 -5.66
N HIS A 57 13.91 -37.90 -4.74
CA HIS A 57 15.04 -37.82 -3.83
C HIS A 57 14.90 -38.77 -2.63
N ARG A 58 16.02 -39.41 -2.27
CA ARG A 58 16.12 -40.26 -1.09
C ARG A 58 15.87 -39.45 0.18
N LEU A 59 15.36 -40.12 1.22
CA LEU A 59 15.03 -39.50 2.51
C LEU A 59 16.23 -38.75 3.14
N GLU A 60 17.46 -39.23 2.93
CA GLU A 60 18.68 -38.56 3.39
C GLU A 60 18.90 -37.19 2.75
N ILE A 61 18.69 -37.06 1.44
CA ILE A 61 18.84 -35.78 0.72
C ILE A 61 17.85 -34.75 1.25
N LYS A 62 16.60 -35.17 1.48
CA LYS A 62 15.55 -34.30 2.06
C LYS A 62 15.91 -33.83 3.47
N ARG A 63 16.48 -34.71 4.30
CA ARG A 63 16.95 -34.35 5.65
C ARG A 63 18.09 -33.33 5.59
N VAL A 64 19.05 -33.50 4.69
CA VAL A 64 20.15 -32.54 4.53
C VAL A 64 19.63 -31.18 4.04
N ALA A 65 18.66 -31.16 3.12
CA ALA A 65 18.00 -29.92 2.69
C ALA A 65 17.26 -29.22 3.84
N GLN A 66 16.55 -29.97 4.69
CA GLN A 66 15.91 -29.43 5.89
C GLN A 66 16.91 -28.87 6.91
N LEU A 67 18.04 -29.54 7.11
CA LEU A 67 19.11 -29.03 8.00
C LEU A 67 19.71 -27.73 7.47
N LEU A 68 19.93 -27.63 6.15
CA LEU A 68 20.39 -26.40 5.53
C LEU A 68 19.36 -25.27 5.71
N LYS A 69 18.06 -25.56 5.55
CA LYS A 69 16.99 -24.60 5.83
C LYS A 69 17.05 -24.07 7.26
N ILE A 70 17.22 -24.95 8.24
CA ILE A 70 17.33 -24.57 9.66
C ILE A 70 18.56 -23.68 9.87
N SER A 71 19.72 -24.06 9.33
CA SER A 71 20.94 -23.26 9.47
C SER A 71 20.82 -21.85 8.87
N LEU A 72 20.08 -21.70 7.78
CA LEU A 72 19.82 -20.41 7.15
C LEU A 72 18.86 -19.54 7.99
N ILE A 73 17.87 -20.16 8.64
CA ILE A 73 16.98 -19.49 9.60
C ILE A 73 17.75 -19.08 10.86
N GLU A 74 18.67 -19.90 11.36
CA GLU A 74 19.53 -19.54 12.49
C GLU A 74 20.51 -18.41 12.15
N TYR A 75 20.97 -18.33 10.90
CA TYR A 75 21.85 -17.27 10.43
C TYR A 75 21.14 -15.90 10.30
N TYR A 76 20.01 -15.85 9.61
CA TYR A 76 19.28 -14.59 9.37
C TYR A 76 18.26 -14.23 10.47
N GLY A 77 17.71 -15.24 11.15
CA GLY A 77 16.47 -15.10 11.91
C GLY A 77 15.23 -15.20 11.00
N TYR A 78 14.15 -15.78 11.55
CA TYR A 78 12.93 -16.07 10.78
C TYR A 78 12.28 -14.81 10.16
N SER A 79 12.20 -13.71 10.91
CA SER A 79 11.57 -12.47 10.44
C SER A 79 12.35 -11.82 9.30
N ALA A 80 13.68 -11.74 9.42
CA ALA A 80 14.52 -11.14 8.38
C ALA A 80 14.49 -11.96 7.09
N LEU A 81 14.45 -13.30 7.22
CA LEU A 81 14.36 -14.19 6.07
C LEU A 81 13.00 -14.09 5.36
N GLN A 82 11.90 -13.91 6.11
CA GLN A 82 10.59 -13.60 5.51
C GLN A 82 10.59 -12.27 4.74
N ASP A 83 11.25 -11.24 5.26
CA ASP A 83 11.34 -9.93 4.59
C ASP A 83 12.18 -10.01 3.31
N ILE A 84 13.26 -10.79 3.31
CA ILE A 84 14.07 -11.08 2.11
C ILE A 84 13.19 -11.80 1.06
N CYS A 85 12.45 -12.84 1.44
CA CYS A 85 11.56 -13.56 0.53
C CYS A 85 10.40 -12.71 -0.01
N LYS A 86 9.88 -11.75 0.78
CA LYS A 86 8.80 -10.85 0.35
C LYS A 86 9.26 -9.80 -0.66
N GLN A 87 10.52 -9.38 -0.61
CA GLN A 87 11.06 -8.32 -1.47
C GLN A 87 11.39 -8.78 -2.90
N GLU A 88 11.50 -10.08 -3.12
CA GLU A 88 11.85 -10.69 -4.43
C GLU A 88 10.69 -11.41 -5.10
N ILE A 89 9.47 -11.32 -4.53
CA ILE A 89 8.28 -11.41 -5.38
C ILE A 89 8.35 -10.16 -6.25
N GLU A 90 9.06 -10.26 -7.37
CA GLU A 90 8.98 -9.32 -8.48
C GLU A 90 7.51 -8.97 -8.62
N THR A 91 7.19 -7.69 -8.38
CA THR A 91 5.87 -7.17 -8.70
C THR A 91 5.59 -7.63 -10.13
N PRO A 92 4.56 -8.49 -10.34
CA PRO A 92 4.32 -9.09 -11.64
C PRO A 92 4.37 -7.99 -12.67
N GLU A 93 5.25 -8.18 -13.66
CA GLU A 93 5.57 -7.12 -14.58
C GLU A 93 4.27 -6.69 -15.27
N ASP A 94 3.85 -5.45 -15.03
CA ASP A 94 2.60 -4.96 -15.63
C ASP A 94 2.75 -4.93 -17.16
N THR A 95 2.07 -5.88 -17.82
CA THR A 95 2.12 -6.08 -19.28
C THR A 95 1.14 -5.16 -20.02
N ARG A 96 0.33 -4.38 -19.31
CA ARG A 96 -0.61 -3.44 -19.94
C ARG A 96 0.16 -2.39 -20.73
N SER A 97 -0.28 -2.14 -21.95
CA SER A 97 0.23 -1.09 -22.80
C SER A 97 -0.13 0.30 -22.26
N LEU A 98 0.62 1.33 -22.70
CA LEU A 98 0.28 2.72 -22.39
C LEU A 98 -1.16 3.08 -22.79
N LYS A 99 -1.67 2.50 -23.89
CA LYS A 99 -3.04 2.75 -24.34
C LYS A 99 -4.06 2.19 -23.35
N GLU A 100 -3.89 0.95 -22.91
CA GLU A 100 -4.79 0.33 -21.93
C GLU A 100 -4.82 1.08 -20.61
N LEU A 101 -3.66 1.56 -20.12
CA LEU A 101 -3.58 2.35 -18.90
C LEU A 101 -4.25 3.73 -19.03
N LEU A 102 -4.13 4.35 -20.21
CA LEU A 102 -4.85 5.60 -20.51
C LEU A 102 -6.35 5.38 -20.62
N ASP A 103 -6.77 4.28 -21.24
CA ASP A 103 -8.17 3.90 -21.34
C ASP A 103 -8.75 3.60 -19.94
N GLU A 104 -8.00 2.92 -19.08
CA GLU A 104 -8.33 2.70 -17.66
C GLU A 104 -8.48 4.03 -16.89
N LEU A 105 -7.51 4.94 -17.03
CA LEU A 105 -7.59 6.28 -16.44
C LEU A 105 -8.83 7.04 -16.92
N ASN A 106 -9.11 6.99 -18.22
CA ASN A 106 -10.24 7.68 -18.83
C ASN A 106 -11.59 7.06 -18.46
N ALA A 107 -11.63 5.76 -18.18
CA ALA A 107 -12.80 5.03 -17.74
C ALA A 107 -13.24 5.40 -16.31
N LEU A 108 -12.32 5.88 -15.46
CA LEU A 108 -12.68 6.38 -14.13
C LEU A 108 -13.78 7.43 -14.22
N THR A 109 -14.81 7.33 -13.39
CA THR A 109 -15.90 8.31 -13.39
C THR A 109 -15.40 9.69 -12.97
N GLY A 110 -15.88 10.73 -13.66
CA GLY A 110 -15.52 12.13 -13.40
C GLY A 110 -14.06 12.46 -13.68
N LEU A 111 -13.47 13.29 -12.81
CA LEU A 111 -12.03 13.61 -12.81
C LEU A 111 -11.50 14.26 -14.10
N GLY A 112 -12.34 15.04 -14.81
CA GLY A 112 -11.96 15.68 -16.08
C GLY A 112 -10.65 16.46 -16.00
N ASN A 113 -10.54 17.37 -15.02
CA ASN A 113 -9.34 18.19 -14.81
C ASN A 113 -8.10 17.34 -14.48
N VAL A 114 -8.27 16.26 -13.71
CA VAL A 114 -7.18 15.35 -13.34
C VAL A 114 -6.67 14.59 -14.57
N LYS A 115 -7.59 14.07 -15.39
CA LYS A 115 -7.27 13.35 -16.63
C LYS A 115 -6.55 14.27 -17.62
N GLU A 116 -7.04 15.49 -17.81
CA GLU A 116 -6.41 16.48 -18.69
C GLU A 116 -4.98 16.79 -18.21
N LYS A 117 -4.81 17.06 -16.91
CA LYS A 117 -3.50 17.34 -16.32
C LYS A 117 -2.51 16.19 -16.49
N ILE A 118 -2.96 14.95 -16.32
CA ILE A 118 -2.12 13.76 -16.51
C ILE A 118 -1.73 13.61 -17.98
N ASN A 119 -2.66 13.83 -18.91
CA ASN A 119 -2.37 13.79 -20.35
C ASN A 119 -1.33 14.87 -20.74
N ASP A 120 -1.43 16.08 -20.19
CA ASP A 120 -0.46 17.15 -20.38
C ASP A 120 0.94 16.74 -19.89
N LEU A 121 1.03 16.13 -18.71
CA LEU A 121 2.29 15.63 -18.16
C LEU A 121 2.89 14.55 -19.07
N ILE A 122 2.08 13.61 -19.56
CA ILE A 122 2.54 12.55 -20.47
C ILE A 122 3.05 13.16 -21.78
N ALA A 123 2.30 14.10 -22.37
CA ALA A 123 2.70 14.77 -23.60
C ALA A 123 4.01 15.55 -23.41
N TYR A 124 4.13 16.30 -22.31
CA TYR A 124 5.35 17.00 -21.95
C TYR A 124 6.54 16.04 -21.86
N GLN A 125 6.40 14.93 -21.11
CA GLN A 125 7.50 13.99 -20.92
C GLN A 125 7.92 13.27 -22.21
N LYS A 126 6.96 12.95 -23.09
CA LYS A 126 7.26 12.44 -24.43
C LYS A 126 8.13 13.42 -25.23
N VAL A 127 7.79 14.71 -25.22
CA VAL A 127 8.59 15.75 -25.90
C VAL A 127 9.97 15.88 -25.27
N GLN A 128 10.09 15.87 -23.94
CA GLN A 128 11.39 15.95 -23.26
C GLN A 128 12.29 14.76 -23.60
N ARG A 129 11.72 13.56 -23.75
CA ARG A 129 12.44 12.37 -24.21
C ARG A 129 12.93 12.55 -25.65
N LEU A 130 12.07 12.95 -26.58
CA LEU A 130 12.46 13.23 -27.97
C LEU A 130 13.57 14.27 -28.06
N ARG A 131 13.53 15.32 -27.23
CA ARG A 131 14.61 16.32 -27.14
C ARG A 131 15.94 15.67 -26.72
N ARG A 132 15.94 14.81 -25.70
CA ARG A 132 17.13 14.07 -25.25
C ARG A 132 17.69 13.17 -26.34
N GLU A 133 16.84 12.41 -27.01
CA GLU A 133 17.21 11.52 -28.13
C GLU A 133 17.84 12.30 -29.30
N ASN A 134 17.44 13.57 -29.49
CA ASN A 134 17.99 14.46 -30.51
C ASN A 134 19.13 15.37 -30.00
N ASN A 135 19.76 15.03 -28.86
CA ASN A 135 20.85 15.80 -28.25
C ASN A 135 20.53 17.28 -27.98
N LEU A 136 19.25 17.60 -27.76
CA LEU A 136 18.80 18.93 -27.37
C LEU A 136 18.75 19.04 -25.84
N ASN A 137 19.01 20.25 -25.33
CA ASN A 137 18.79 20.55 -23.92
C ASN A 137 17.34 20.27 -23.54
N SER A 138 17.15 19.46 -22.50
CA SER A 138 15.87 19.18 -21.86
C SER A 138 15.93 19.68 -20.42
N ALA A 139 14.87 20.37 -19.99
CA ALA A 139 14.71 20.75 -18.61
C ALA A 139 14.52 19.49 -17.76
N LYS A 140 15.32 19.35 -16.69
CA LYS A 140 15.14 18.32 -15.66
C LYS A 140 14.04 18.81 -14.71
N ASN A 141 12.80 18.50 -15.02
CA ASN A 141 11.66 18.81 -14.14
C ASN A 141 11.49 17.72 -13.10
N THR A 142 11.04 18.11 -11.90
CA THR A 142 10.59 17.15 -10.90
C THR A 142 9.27 16.50 -11.36
N LEU A 143 9.11 15.22 -11.05
CA LEU A 143 7.92 14.42 -11.37
C LEU A 143 6.98 14.26 -10.17
N HIS A 144 7.33 14.86 -9.02
CA HIS A 144 6.58 14.73 -7.78
C HIS A 144 5.27 15.51 -7.83
N LEU A 145 4.19 14.92 -7.31
CA LEU A 145 2.83 15.43 -7.43
C LEU A 145 2.21 15.66 -6.04
N ALA A 146 1.37 16.66 -5.92
CA ALA A 146 0.55 16.89 -4.73
C ALA A 146 -0.93 16.66 -5.07
N PHE A 147 -1.59 15.71 -4.40
CA PHE A 147 -2.99 15.36 -4.62
C PHE A 147 -3.85 15.92 -3.50
N MET A 148 -4.74 16.85 -3.82
CA MET A 148 -5.51 17.61 -2.84
C MET A 148 -7.00 17.35 -3.04
N GLY A 149 -7.70 16.87 -2.01
CA GLY A 149 -9.15 16.68 -2.07
C GLY A 149 -9.68 15.76 -0.99
N ASN A 150 -11.00 15.67 -0.89
CA ASN A 150 -11.72 14.91 0.14
C ASN A 150 -11.51 13.39 0.02
N PRO A 151 -11.85 12.58 1.04
CA PRO A 151 -11.76 11.12 0.95
C PRO A 151 -12.63 10.60 -0.19
N GLY A 152 -12.22 9.48 -0.78
CA GLY A 152 -13.02 8.78 -1.80
C GLY A 152 -13.13 9.46 -3.15
N THR A 153 -12.31 10.48 -3.44
CA THR A 153 -12.24 11.16 -4.76
C THR A 153 -11.31 10.48 -5.76
N GLY A 154 -10.75 9.31 -5.44
CA GLY A 154 -9.94 8.52 -6.38
C GLY A 154 -8.42 8.79 -6.39
N LYS A 155 -7.90 9.59 -5.44
CA LYS A 155 -6.46 9.91 -5.31
C LYS A 155 -5.54 8.70 -5.42
N THR A 156 -5.73 7.69 -4.55
CA THR A 156 -4.89 6.47 -4.52
C THR A 156 -5.00 5.65 -5.80
N THR A 157 -6.20 5.55 -6.38
CA THR A 157 -6.45 4.84 -7.65
C THR A 157 -5.68 5.49 -8.79
N VAL A 158 -5.79 6.81 -8.93
CA VAL A 158 -5.07 7.57 -9.96
C VAL A 158 -3.56 7.47 -9.76
N ALA A 159 -3.07 7.52 -8.52
CA ALA A 159 -1.65 7.40 -8.21
C ALA A 159 -1.05 6.05 -8.66
N ARG A 160 -1.78 4.95 -8.46
CA ARG A 160 -1.36 3.62 -8.97
C ARG A 160 -1.25 3.60 -10.49
N ILE A 161 -2.28 4.11 -11.18
CA ILE A 161 -2.30 4.15 -12.66
C ILE A 161 -1.13 4.99 -13.18
N ILE A 162 -0.83 6.14 -12.55
CA ILE A 162 0.31 6.98 -12.92
C ILE A 162 1.64 6.22 -12.82
N GLY A 163 1.84 5.43 -11.76
CA GLY A 163 3.07 4.63 -11.62
C GLY A 163 3.30 3.69 -12.79
N HIS A 164 2.24 2.98 -13.21
CA HIS A 164 2.26 2.11 -14.38
C HIS A 164 2.47 2.88 -15.68
N ILE A 165 1.79 4.02 -15.86
CA ILE A 165 1.97 4.88 -17.03
C ILE A 165 3.42 5.34 -17.14
N TYR A 166 4.00 5.83 -16.04
CA TYR A 166 5.37 6.34 -15.99
C TYR A 166 6.40 5.26 -16.28
N LYS A 167 6.15 4.02 -15.90
CA LYS A 167 6.94 2.87 -16.35
C LYS A 167 6.85 2.67 -17.86
N GLN A 168 5.64 2.66 -18.43
CA GLN A 168 5.43 2.45 -19.86
C GLN A 168 6.05 3.53 -20.76
N ILE A 169 6.29 4.74 -20.22
CA ILE A 169 7.01 5.81 -20.92
C ILE A 169 8.49 5.93 -20.50
N GLU A 170 9.02 4.93 -19.79
CA GLU A 170 10.43 4.82 -19.37
C GLU A 170 10.90 5.96 -18.46
N LEU A 171 10.00 6.52 -17.65
CA LEU A 171 10.36 7.46 -16.56
C LEU A 171 10.65 6.75 -15.24
N LEU A 172 10.13 5.54 -15.07
CA LEU A 172 10.32 4.71 -13.88
C LEU A 172 10.76 3.31 -14.32
N SER A 173 11.73 2.72 -13.62
CA SER A 173 12.26 1.40 -13.95
C SER A 173 11.28 0.25 -13.67
N LYS A 174 10.39 0.39 -12.68
CA LYS A 174 9.48 -0.68 -12.23
C LYS A 174 7.99 -0.31 -12.25
N GLY A 175 7.65 0.93 -11.92
CA GLY A 175 6.27 1.44 -11.87
C GLY A 175 5.42 0.92 -10.71
N HIS A 176 6.00 0.22 -9.74
CA HIS A 176 5.25 -0.28 -8.58
C HIS A 176 4.83 0.85 -7.65
N PHE A 177 3.87 0.55 -6.77
CA PHE A 177 3.24 1.51 -5.89
C PHE A 177 3.49 1.15 -4.42
N VAL A 178 4.03 2.09 -3.65
CA VAL A 178 4.28 1.97 -2.21
C VAL A 178 3.46 3.04 -1.49
N GLU A 179 2.48 2.58 -0.71
CA GLU A 179 1.59 3.43 0.09
C GLU A 179 2.10 3.49 1.53
N VAL A 180 2.20 4.70 2.08
CA VAL A 180 2.63 4.93 3.46
C VAL A 180 1.84 6.06 4.10
N SER A 181 1.80 6.05 5.43
CA SER A 181 1.22 7.08 6.27
C SER A 181 2.25 7.63 7.27
N ARG A 182 1.85 8.55 8.15
CA ARG A 182 2.69 9.06 9.25
C ARG A 182 3.31 7.92 10.07
N THR A 183 2.55 6.88 10.39
CA THR A 183 2.99 5.79 11.28
C THR A 183 4.07 4.93 10.62
N ASP A 184 4.14 4.91 9.29
CA ASP A 184 5.16 4.20 8.52
C ASP A 184 6.45 5.01 8.36
N LEU A 185 6.38 6.34 8.49
CA LEU A 185 7.53 7.23 8.31
C LEU A 185 8.19 7.61 9.63
N ILE A 186 7.39 7.82 10.68
CA ILE A 186 7.88 8.29 11.98
C ILE A 186 8.12 7.10 12.92
N ALA A 187 9.24 7.12 13.64
CA ALA A 187 9.56 6.14 14.68
C ALA A 187 9.24 6.69 16.09
N GLY A 188 9.11 5.80 17.07
CA GLY A 188 8.87 6.18 18.47
C GLY A 188 10.10 6.68 19.23
N TYR A 189 11.30 6.60 18.62
CA TYR A 189 12.57 6.92 19.26
C TYR A 189 13.43 7.82 18.35
N GLN A 190 14.18 8.73 18.97
CA GLN A 190 15.06 9.68 18.26
C GLN A 190 16.13 8.98 17.42
N GLY A 191 16.35 9.48 16.19
CA GLY A 191 17.35 8.98 15.25
C GLY A 191 16.95 7.73 14.47
N GLN A 192 15.77 7.15 14.74
CA GLN A 192 15.25 6.01 13.95
C GLN A 192 14.35 6.44 12.79
N THR A 193 13.79 7.66 12.84
CA THR A 193 12.92 8.19 11.79
C THR A 193 13.66 8.30 10.46
N ALA A 194 14.89 8.83 10.44
CA ALA A 194 15.68 8.88 9.21
C ALA A 194 15.92 7.50 8.56
N LEU A 195 16.18 6.47 9.38
CA LEU A 195 16.37 5.09 8.88
C LEU A 195 15.08 4.52 8.30
N LYS A 196 13.94 4.79 8.94
CA LYS A 196 12.62 4.34 8.49
C LYS A 196 12.23 4.98 7.16
N VAL A 197 12.40 6.29 7.04
CA VAL A 197 12.19 7.06 5.80
C VAL A 197 13.08 6.51 4.68
N LYS A 198 14.38 6.31 4.93
CA LYS A 198 15.29 5.70 3.95
C LYS A 198 14.83 4.31 3.51
N SER A 199 14.42 3.46 4.45
CA SER A 199 13.92 2.12 4.11
C SER A 199 12.68 2.17 3.23
N VAL A 200 11.77 3.11 3.47
CA VAL A 200 10.57 3.30 2.63
C VAL A 200 10.95 3.82 1.24
N ILE A 201 11.87 4.78 1.15
CA ILE A 201 12.37 5.30 -0.12
C ILE A 201 13.03 4.20 -0.94
N GLU A 202 13.91 3.38 -0.34
CA GLU A 202 14.55 2.26 -1.03
C GLU A 202 13.52 1.28 -1.60
N LYS A 203 12.43 1.00 -0.86
CA LYS A 203 11.34 0.16 -1.34
C LYS A 203 10.59 0.81 -2.50
N ALA A 204 10.50 2.13 -2.56
CA ALA A 204 9.76 2.86 -3.58
C ALA A 204 10.59 3.22 -4.82
N LYS A 205 11.92 3.11 -4.78
CA LYS A 205 12.80 3.34 -5.93
C LYS A 205 12.43 2.47 -7.12
N GLY A 206 12.33 3.09 -8.29
CA GLY A 206 11.78 2.52 -9.51
C GLY A 206 10.27 2.70 -9.66
N GLY A 207 9.60 3.29 -8.67
CA GLY A 207 8.15 3.34 -8.58
C GLY A 207 7.62 4.66 -8.02
N VAL A 208 6.42 4.57 -7.43
CA VAL A 208 5.71 5.68 -6.79
C VAL A 208 5.67 5.46 -5.28
N LEU A 209 6.17 6.44 -4.53
CA LEU A 209 5.93 6.59 -3.10
C LEU A 209 4.71 7.48 -2.89
N PHE A 210 3.62 6.92 -2.40
CA PHE A 210 2.41 7.64 -2.05
C PHE A 210 2.33 7.84 -0.53
N ILE A 211 2.30 9.11 -0.09
CA ILE A 211 2.20 9.50 1.31
C ILE A 211 0.80 10.04 1.55
N ASP A 212 -0.05 9.24 2.19
CA ASP A 212 -1.41 9.67 2.53
C ASP A 212 -1.41 10.57 3.78
N GLU A 213 -2.34 11.52 3.80
CA GLU A 213 -2.47 12.57 4.82
C GLU A 213 -1.12 13.19 5.22
N ALA A 214 -0.32 13.60 4.23
CA ALA A 214 1.08 14.01 4.45
C ALA A 214 1.23 15.17 5.44
N TYR A 215 0.23 16.04 5.55
CA TYR A 215 0.18 17.14 6.53
C TYR A 215 0.28 16.63 7.98
N SER A 216 -0.19 15.40 8.26
CA SER A 216 -0.15 14.79 9.58
C SER A 216 1.29 14.60 10.08
N ILE A 217 2.30 14.55 9.21
CA ILE A 217 3.73 14.46 9.58
C ILE A 217 4.14 15.61 10.53
N THR A 218 3.53 16.78 10.37
CA THR A 218 3.85 17.99 11.15
C THR A 218 2.78 18.42 12.15
N GLU A 219 1.61 17.76 12.23
CA GLU A 219 0.49 18.23 13.08
C GLU A 219 0.73 18.16 14.60
N ASN A 220 1.67 17.33 15.08
CA ASN A 220 1.96 17.20 16.52
C ASN A 220 3.15 18.07 16.95
N ASP A 221 2.92 19.38 17.02
CA ASP A 221 3.90 20.44 17.36
C ASP A 221 4.61 20.27 18.72
N HIS A 222 4.13 19.39 19.61
CA HIS A 222 4.80 19.10 20.89
C HIS A 222 6.02 18.17 20.75
N SER A 223 6.28 17.60 19.57
CA SER A 223 7.39 16.66 19.29
C SER A 223 8.18 17.06 18.03
N ASP A 224 8.57 18.34 17.98
CA ASP A 224 9.13 19.10 16.86
C ASP A 224 10.33 18.45 16.11
N SER A 225 10.97 17.42 16.66
CA SER A 225 12.19 16.82 16.08
C SER A 225 11.91 15.73 15.03
N TYR A 226 10.91 14.86 15.24
CA TYR A 226 10.75 13.68 14.39
C TYR A 226 10.11 14.01 13.03
N GLY A 227 9.09 14.87 13.01
CA GLY A 227 8.47 15.31 11.76
C GLY A 227 9.46 16.08 10.89
N ARG A 228 10.27 16.97 11.48
CA ARG A 228 11.32 17.71 10.76
C ARG A 228 12.43 16.79 10.25
N GLU A 229 12.84 15.79 11.02
CA GLU A 229 13.79 14.76 10.57
C GLU A 229 13.24 14.01 9.34
N CYS A 230 11.97 13.60 9.39
CA CYS A 230 11.27 12.96 8.27
C CYS A 230 11.26 13.84 7.02
N LEU A 231 10.85 15.11 7.15
CA LEU A 231 10.79 16.03 6.01
C LEU A 231 12.16 16.36 5.45
N THR A 232 13.20 16.42 6.28
CA THR A 232 14.58 16.66 5.84
C THR A 232 15.06 15.51 4.96
N GLU A 233 14.89 14.26 5.41
CA GLU A 233 15.30 13.08 4.64
C GLU A 233 14.44 12.89 3.39
N LEU A 234 13.14 13.18 3.45
CA LEU A 234 12.28 13.17 2.26
C LEU A 234 12.74 14.21 1.24
N THR A 235 12.99 15.46 1.67
CA THR A 235 13.44 16.56 0.81
C THR A 235 14.74 16.24 0.08
N LYS A 236 15.66 15.54 0.75
CA LYS A 236 16.90 15.04 0.16
C LYS A 236 16.62 13.97 -0.89
N ALA A 237 15.76 13.00 -0.60
CA ALA A 237 15.40 11.93 -1.51
C ALA A 237 14.72 12.43 -2.81
N LEU A 238 13.91 13.49 -2.71
CA LEU A 238 13.29 14.16 -3.86
C LEU A 238 14.32 14.78 -4.83
N GLU A 239 15.56 15.02 -4.39
CA GLU A 239 16.64 15.48 -5.26
C GLU A 239 17.52 14.33 -5.73
N ASP A 240 17.96 13.49 -4.80
CA ASP A 240 18.92 12.41 -5.05
C ASP A 240 18.35 11.34 -5.99
N TYR A 241 17.03 11.07 -5.93
CA TYR A 241 16.39 9.97 -6.65
C TYR A 241 15.35 10.42 -7.69
N ARG A 242 15.31 11.72 -8.05
CA ARG A 242 14.31 12.29 -8.97
C ARG A 242 14.22 11.66 -10.36
N GLU A 243 15.24 10.90 -10.78
CA GLU A 243 15.28 10.25 -12.10
C GLU A 243 14.59 8.88 -12.11
N ASP A 244 14.37 8.26 -10.94
CA ASP A 244 13.76 6.92 -10.83
C ASP A 244 12.88 6.78 -9.57
N LEU A 245 12.33 7.88 -9.06
CA LEU A 245 11.40 7.90 -7.95
C LEU A 245 10.39 9.02 -8.15
N VAL A 246 9.10 8.67 -8.12
CA VAL A 246 8.02 9.65 -8.03
C VAL A 246 7.45 9.62 -6.63
N VAL A 247 7.22 10.81 -6.08
CA VAL A 247 6.62 10.96 -4.75
C VAL A 247 5.32 11.71 -4.94
N ILE A 248 4.24 11.14 -4.43
CA ILE A 248 2.91 11.73 -4.45
C ILE A 248 2.50 11.94 -3.00
N VAL A 249 2.33 13.20 -2.59
CA VAL A 249 1.76 13.54 -1.28
C VAL A 249 0.28 13.79 -1.44
N ALA A 250 -0.54 13.21 -0.58
CA ALA A 250 -1.99 13.33 -0.64
C ALA A 250 -2.58 13.85 0.68
N GLY A 251 -3.73 14.51 0.59
CA GLY A 251 -4.47 14.97 1.76
C GLY A 251 -5.61 15.93 1.43
N TYR A 252 -6.28 16.43 2.46
CA TYR A 252 -7.28 17.48 2.33
C TYR A 252 -6.65 18.81 1.91
N THR A 253 -7.38 19.57 1.09
CA THR A 253 -6.86 20.79 0.45
C THR A 253 -6.30 21.78 1.47
N ALA A 254 -7.11 22.20 2.46
CA ALA A 254 -6.69 23.23 3.42
C ALA A 254 -5.50 22.80 4.34
N PRO A 255 -5.48 21.57 4.92
CA PRO A 255 -4.30 21.08 5.63
C PRO A 255 -3.05 20.97 4.75
N MET A 256 -3.18 20.53 3.49
CA MET A 256 -2.06 20.43 2.56
C MET A 256 -1.49 21.80 2.18
N GLU A 257 -2.32 22.82 2.01
CA GLU A 257 -1.86 24.21 1.78
C GLU A 257 -0.98 24.68 2.94
N LYS A 258 -1.46 24.54 4.18
CA LYS A 258 -0.71 24.89 5.39
C LYS A 258 0.59 24.10 5.51
N PHE A 259 0.55 22.80 5.18
CA PHE A 259 1.71 21.93 5.17
C PHE A 259 2.80 22.43 4.21
N PHE A 260 2.44 22.85 2.99
CA PHE A 260 3.40 23.38 2.03
C PHE A 260 3.90 24.79 2.38
N GLU A 261 3.04 25.64 2.95
CA GLU A 261 3.44 26.98 3.42
C GLU A 261 4.48 26.89 4.54
N SER A 262 4.29 25.94 5.46
CA SER A 262 5.21 25.72 6.59
C SER A 262 6.53 25.06 6.16
N ASN A 263 6.59 24.47 4.96
CA ASN A 263 7.73 23.70 4.46
C ASN A 263 8.17 24.16 3.06
N PRO A 264 8.72 25.38 2.92
CA PRO A 264 9.07 25.95 1.61
C PRO A 264 10.11 25.13 0.84
N GLY A 265 11.04 24.47 1.54
CA GLY A 265 12.01 23.55 0.93
C GLY A 265 11.34 22.37 0.22
N LEU A 266 10.30 21.80 0.84
CA LEU A 266 9.49 20.74 0.24
C LEU A 266 8.66 21.30 -0.92
N LYS A 267 7.95 22.42 -0.72
CA LYS A 267 7.12 23.07 -1.74
C LYS A 267 7.89 23.33 -3.04
N SER A 268 9.15 23.72 -2.97
CA SER A 268 9.99 23.96 -4.16
C SER A 268 10.23 22.72 -5.05
N ARG A 269 10.07 21.50 -4.51
CA ARG A 269 10.26 20.23 -5.24
C ARG A 269 8.96 19.68 -5.83
N PHE A 270 7.82 20.17 -5.38
CA PHE A 270 6.50 19.87 -5.94
C PHE A 270 6.06 20.99 -6.87
N ASN A 271 6.07 20.73 -8.17
CA ASN A 271 5.68 21.70 -9.20
C ASN A 271 4.25 21.49 -9.71
N THR A 272 3.63 20.36 -9.36
CA THR A 272 2.34 19.95 -9.90
C THR A 272 1.39 19.62 -8.76
N PHE A 273 0.39 20.48 -8.61
CA PHE A 273 -0.72 20.32 -7.67
C PHE A 273 -1.94 19.89 -8.48
N ILE A 274 -2.59 18.82 -8.05
CA ILE A 274 -3.77 18.25 -8.69
C ILE A 274 -4.90 18.23 -7.68
N GLU A 275 -5.94 19.00 -7.97
CA GLU A 275 -7.17 19.02 -7.18
C GLU A 275 -8.12 17.91 -7.62
N PHE A 276 -8.63 17.18 -6.63
CA PHE A 276 -9.61 16.12 -6.77
C PHE A 276 -10.93 16.62 -6.19
N PRO A 277 -11.83 17.18 -7.03
CA PRO A 277 -13.11 17.69 -6.56
C PRO A 277 -14.01 16.56 -6.05
N ASP A 278 -15.00 16.93 -5.26
CA ASP A 278 -16.09 16.03 -4.92
C ASP A 278 -16.84 15.60 -6.19
N TYR A 279 -17.39 14.39 -6.15
CA TYR A 279 -18.23 13.87 -7.22
C TYR A 279 -19.63 14.49 -7.18
N GLU A 280 -20.17 14.75 -8.37
CA GLU A 280 -21.56 15.09 -8.56
C GLU A 280 -22.46 13.86 -8.34
N VAL A 281 -23.76 14.09 -8.08
CA VAL A 281 -24.74 13.00 -7.85
C VAL A 281 -24.72 11.96 -8.98
N ASN A 282 -24.69 12.41 -10.23
CA ASN A 282 -24.65 11.53 -11.40
C ASN A 282 -23.37 10.68 -11.45
N GLU A 283 -22.26 11.22 -10.93
CA GLU A 283 -20.98 10.53 -10.88
C GLU A 283 -20.97 9.49 -9.76
N LEU A 284 -21.48 9.82 -8.57
CA LEU A 284 -21.67 8.87 -7.47
C LEU A 284 -22.59 7.72 -7.86
N GLU A 285 -23.72 8.01 -8.52
CA GLU A 285 -24.65 7.00 -9.01
C GLU A 285 -23.96 6.09 -10.04
N LYS A 286 -23.19 6.66 -10.97
CA LYS A 286 -22.44 5.87 -11.96
C LYS A 286 -21.38 4.98 -11.30
N ILE A 287 -20.71 5.44 -10.24
CA ILE A 287 -19.77 4.63 -9.46
C ILE A 287 -20.50 3.44 -8.83
N LEU A 288 -21.67 3.65 -8.21
CA LEU A 288 -22.46 2.58 -7.61
C LEU A 288 -22.89 1.54 -8.66
N LEU A 289 -23.44 2.01 -9.79
CA LEU A 289 -23.89 1.13 -10.86
C LEU A 289 -22.74 0.30 -11.44
N SER A 290 -21.55 0.90 -11.57
CA SER A 290 -20.36 0.16 -12.00
C SER A 290 -19.93 -0.89 -10.97
N MET A 291 -20.04 -0.63 -9.67
CA MET A 291 -19.78 -1.63 -8.63
C MET A 291 -20.78 -2.79 -8.71
N CYS A 292 -22.06 -2.49 -8.95
CA CYS A 292 -23.08 -3.51 -9.16
C CYS A 292 -22.78 -4.37 -10.40
N GLU A 293 -22.54 -3.73 -11.56
CA GLU A 293 -22.27 -4.41 -12.83
C GLU A 293 -21.03 -5.32 -12.75
N ASN A 294 -19.94 -4.85 -12.13
CA ASN A 294 -18.71 -5.62 -11.97
C ASN A 294 -18.87 -6.85 -11.08
N ASN A 295 -19.95 -6.95 -10.30
CA ASN A 295 -20.24 -8.05 -9.38
C ASN A 295 -21.56 -8.76 -9.73
N ASP A 296 -22.01 -8.65 -10.99
CA ASP A 296 -23.24 -9.29 -11.49
C ASP A 296 -24.53 -8.89 -10.75
N TYR A 297 -24.54 -7.71 -10.11
CA TYR A 297 -25.71 -7.14 -9.47
C TYR A 297 -26.42 -6.11 -10.34
N ILE A 298 -27.73 -6.01 -10.19
CA ILE A 298 -28.59 -5.03 -10.85
C ILE A 298 -29.46 -4.36 -9.78
N LEU A 299 -29.55 -3.02 -9.83
CA LEU A 299 -30.55 -2.27 -9.07
C LEU A 299 -31.84 -2.22 -9.88
N ASP A 300 -32.96 -2.62 -9.28
CA ASP A 300 -34.26 -2.38 -9.89
C ASP A 300 -34.57 -0.86 -10.00
N ALA A 301 -35.54 -0.51 -10.82
CA ALA A 301 -35.84 0.89 -11.14
C ALA A 301 -36.27 1.70 -9.91
N ASP A 302 -37.01 1.07 -8.99
CA ASP A 302 -37.52 1.71 -7.79
C ASP A 302 -36.38 1.97 -6.78
N THR A 303 -35.52 0.98 -6.53
CA THR A 303 -34.35 1.16 -5.65
C THR A 303 -33.39 2.19 -6.20
N ARG A 304 -33.16 2.18 -7.52
CA ARG A 304 -32.31 3.17 -8.17
C ARG A 304 -32.81 4.59 -7.91
N SER A 305 -34.12 4.81 -7.93
CA SER A 305 -34.73 6.11 -7.66
C SER A 305 -34.54 6.54 -6.19
N VAL A 306 -34.74 5.61 -5.24
CA VAL A 306 -34.55 5.87 -3.81
C VAL A 306 -33.08 6.16 -3.47
N VAL A 307 -32.17 5.34 -4.00
CA VAL A 307 -30.73 5.52 -3.86
C VAL A 307 -30.29 6.87 -4.42
N ARG A 308 -30.81 7.26 -5.59
CA ARG A 308 -30.51 8.56 -6.18
C ARG A 308 -30.94 9.71 -5.25
N ALA A 309 -32.14 9.65 -4.67
CA ALA A 309 -32.59 10.66 -3.71
C ALA A 309 -31.68 10.75 -2.47
N TYR A 310 -31.19 9.61 -1.97
CA TYR A 310 -30.21 9.57 -0.89
C TYR A 310 -28.87 10.21 -1.27
N LEU A 311 -28.37 9.96 -2.48
CA LEU A 311 -27.15 10.60 -2.99
C LEU A 311 -27.34 12.12 -3.16
N GLU A 312 -28.50 12.57 -3.64
CA GLU A 312 -28.85 13.99 -3.76
C GLU A 312 -28.87 14.68 -2.39
N GLU A 313 -29.46 14.05 -1.38
CA GLU A 313 -29.47 14.56 -0.01
C GLU A 313 -28.05 14.65 0.57
N SER A 314 -27.24 13.61 0.37
CA SER A 314 -25.86 13.53 0.85
C SER A 314 -24.96 14.62 0.23
N VAL A 315 -25.07 14.83 -1.08
CA VAL A 315 -24.31 15.87 -1.81
C VAL A 315 -24.79 17.27 -1.45
N THR A 316 -26.07 17.44 -1.10
CA THR A 316 -26.61 18.74 -0.68
C THR A 316 -26.15 19.10 0.73
N LYS A 317 -26.15 18.13 1.65
CA LYS A 317 -25.74 18.38 3.05
C LYS A 317 -24.24 18.56 3.19
N LYS A 318 -23.42 17.77 2.47
CA LYS A 318 -21.96 17.67 2.63
C LYS A 318 -21.55 17.80 4.10
N ASP A 319 -22.05 16.89 4.93
CA ASP A 319 -21.64 16.82 6.32
C ASP A 319 -20.11 16.62 6.44
N GLU A 320 -19.58 16.79 7.65
CA GLU A 320 -18.14 16.64 7.91
C GLU A 320 -17.60 15.25 7.53
N ASN A 321 -18.49 14.26 7.37
CA ASN A 321 -18.17 12.87 7.04
C ASN A 321 -18.36 12.53 5.55
N PHE A 322 -18.67 13.51 4.69
CA PHE A 322 -18.91 13.26 3.27
C PHE A 322 -17.64 12.72 2.58
N ALA A 323 -17.66 11.43 2.24
CA ALA A 323 -16.49 10.68 1.78
C ALA A 323 -16.61 10.16 0.34
N ASN A 324 -17.41 10.81 -0.51
CA ASN A 324 -17.52 10.53 -1.96
C ASN A 324 -17.63 9.02 -2.29
N GLY A 325 -16.69 8.47 -3.09
CA GLY A 325 -16.69 7.07 -3.48
C GLY A 325 -16.55 6.08 -2.31
N ARG A 326 -16.02 6.51 -1.15
CA ARG A 326 -16.03 5.67 0.07
C ARG A 326 -17.44 5.56 0.64
N MET A 327 -18.22 6.64 0.65
CA MET A 327 -19.64 6.59 1.01
C MET A 327 -20.40 5.66 0.05
N VAL A 328 -20.16 5.77 -1.26
CA VAL A 328 -20.81 4.90 -2.26
C VAL A 328 -20.43 3.43 -2.06
N ARG A 329 -19.17 3.13 -1.73
CA ARG A 329 -18.74 1.76 -1.41
C ARG A 329 -19.47 1.23 -0.18
N ASN A 330 -19.54 2.00 0.90
CA ASN A 330 -20.26 1.59 2.10
C ASN A 330 -21.75 1.32 1.79
N LEU A 331 -22.38 2.20 1.00
CA LEU A 331 -23.75 2.02 0.54
C LEU A 331 -23.90 0.72 -0.29
N TYR A 332 -22.97 0.43 -1.19
CA TYR A 332 -22.94 -0.82 -1.96
C TYR A 332 -22.84 -2.04 -1.04
N ASP A 333 -21.91 -2.02 -0.09
CA ASP A 333 -21.70 -3.13 0.87
C ASP A 333 -22.96 -3.38 1.71
N ASP A 334 -23.65 -2.32 2.14
CA ASP A 334 -24.91 -2.39 2.88
C ASP A 334 -26.05 -2.98 2.03
N LEU A 335 -26.17 -2.54 0.78
CA LEU A 335 -27.15 -3.06 -0.17
C LEU A 335 -26.95 -4.57 -0.40
N VAL A 336 -25.71 -4.99 -0.66
CA VAL A 336 -25.36 -6.41 -0.88
C VAL A 336 -25.60 -7.23 0.38
N MET A 337 -25.25 -6.71 1.56
CA MET A 337 -25.50 -7.39 2.83
C MET A 337 -27.00 -7.59 3.10
N ASN A 338 -27.82 -6.57 2.83
CA ASN A 338 -29.26 -6.68 3.01
C ASN A 338 -29.92 -7.59 1.97
N HIS A 339 -29.47 -7.52 0.71
CA HIS A 339 -29.82 -8.46 -0.34
C HIS A 339 -29.54 -9.91 0.09
N ALA A 340 -28.33 -10.19 0.58
CA ALA A 340 -27.96 -11.51 1.05
C ALA A 340 -28.86 -12.00 2.20
N ARG A 341 -29.20 -11.12 3.16
CA ARG A 341 -30.15 -11.44 4.25
C ARG A 341 -31.53 -11.78 3.73
N ARG A 342 -32.05 -11.03 2.75
CA ARG A 342 -33.36 -11.27 2.13
C ARG A 342 -33.36 -12.60 1.38
N VAL A 343 -32.41 -12.81 0.49
CA VAL A 343 -32.32 -14.01 -0.36
C VAL A 343 -32.07 -15.28 0.44
N ALA A 344 -31.29 -15.22 1.53
CA ALA A 344 -31.04 -16.37 2.40
C ALA A 344 -32.32 -16.93 3.07
N THR A 345 -33.41 -16.17 3.12
CA THR A 345 -34.70 -16.63 3.67
C THR A 345 -35.60 -17.29 2.62
N MET A 346 -35.20 -17.30 1.35
CA MET A 346 -35.97 -17.90 0.25
C MET A 346 -35.72 -19.41 0.15
N GLU A 347 -36.78 -20.21 -0.03
CA GLU A 347 -36.65 -21.67 -0.16
C GLU A 347 -35.95 -22.11 -1.45
N SER A 348 -36.08 -21.34 -2.54
CA SER A 348 -35.50 -21.66 -3.85
C SER A 348 -35.27 -20.39 -4.68
N PRO A 349 -34.23 -19.59 -4.38
CA PRO A 349 -33.98 -18.34 -5.08
C PRO A 349 -33.58 -18.59 -6.54
N THR A 350 -34.13 -17.79 -7.44
CA THR A 350 -33.80 -17.82 -8.87
C THR A 350 -32.52 -17.05 -9.15
N ARG A 351 -31.99 -17.15 -10.38
CA ARG A 351 -30.86 -16.31 -10.81
C ARG A 351 -31.18 -14.82 -10.69
N GLU A 352 -32.40 -14.43 -11.01
CA GLU A 352 -32.85 -13.05 -10.91
C GLU A 352 -32.87 -12.58 -9.45
N ASP A 353 -33.35 -13.41 -8.52
CA ASP A 353 -33.31 -13.10 -7.09
C ASP A 353 -31.88 -12.93 -6.59
N LEU A 354 -30.95 -13.74 -7.09
CA LEU A 354 -29.53 -13.70 -6.71
C LEU A 354 -28.79 -12.47 -7.26
N SER A 355 -29.30 -11.84 -8.32
CA SER A 355 -28.66 -10.68 -8.96
C SER A 355 -29.37 -9.34 -8.72
N THR A 356 -30.66 -9.34 -8.33
CA THR A 356 -31.45 -8.11 -8.29
C THR A 356 -31.61 -7.57 -6.87
N ILE A 357 -31.04 -6.38 -6.65
CA ILE A 357 -31.21 -5.58 -5.43
C ILE A 357 -32.49 -4.75 -5.56
N VAL A 358 -33.37 -4.87 -4.56
CA VAL A 358 -34.69 -4.23 -4.53
C VAL A 358 -34.82 -3.30 -3.33
N ASN A 359 -35.94 -2.56 -3.26
CA ASN A 359 -36.07 -1.45 -2.32
C ASN A 359 -36.02 -1.91 -0.84
N GLU A 360 -36.43 -3.15 -0.56
CA GLU A 360 -36.32 -3.77 0.76
C GLU A 360 -34.87 -3.90 1.27
N ASP A 361 -33.89 -3.92 0.35
CA ASP A 361 -32.47 -4.00 0.66
C ASP A 361 -31.87 -2.63 0.99
N PHE A 362 -32.53 -1.54 0.59
CA PHE A 362 -32.11 -0.19 0.90
C PHE A 362 -32.58 0.22 2.31
N LYS A 363 -31.67 0.06 3.28
CA LYS A 363 -31.83 0.54 4.65
C LYS A 363 -30.68 1.52 4.92
N PRO A 364 -30.86 2.81 4.63
CA PRO A 364 -29.79 3.77 4.84
C PRO A 364 -29.44 3.74 6.33
N VAL A 365 -28.16 3.59 6.62
CA VAL A 365 -27.65 3.64 7.99
C VAL A 365 -28.03 5.00 8.54
N LYS A 366 -29.05 5.05 9.41
CA LYS A 366 -29.14 6.14 10.37
C LYS A 366 -27.93 5.99 11.27
N GLU A 367 -27.04 6.96 11.21
CA GLU A 367 -25.93 7.24 12.13
C GLU A 367 -25.90 6.26 13.32
N GLN A 368 -25.08 5.20 13.21
CA GLN A 368 -24.62 4.51 14.39
C GLN A 368 -23.50 5.34 15.01
N GLU A 369 -23.88 6.40 15.75
CA GLU A 369 -23.02 6.94 16.78
C GLU A 369 -23.24 6.19 18.10
N SER A 370 -22.12 5.89 18.75
CA SER A 370 -21.95 5.64 20.20
C SER A 370 -22.79 4.52 20.84
N HIS A 371 -22.26 3.29 20.89
CA HIS A 371 -22.43 2.41 22.08
C HIS A 371 -21.59 1.12 22.07
N PHE A 372 -20.32 1.16 21.63
CA PHE A 372 -19.43 -0.01 21.78
C PHE A 372 -18.01 0.26 22.29
N TYR A 373 -17.75 1.45 22.84
CA TYR A 373 -16.55 1.73 23.64
C TYR A 373 -16.93 2.57 24.86
N GLU A 374 -17.60 1.96 25.85
CA GLU A 374 -17.70 2.58 27.19
C GLU A 374 -17.55 1.59 28.36
N ASP A 375 -17.41 0.28 28.13
CA ASP A 375 -17.22 -0.69 29.22
C ASP A 375 -15.87 -1.42 29.11
N ALA A 376 -14.76 -0.68 29.15
CA ALA A 376 -13.43 -1.28 29.37
C ALA A 376 -12.41 -0.37 30.07
N ASP A 377 -12.83 0.73 30.69
CA ASP A 377 -11.94 1.59 31.49
C ASP A 377 -12.70 2.18 32.69
N ASP A 378 -13.30 1.32 33.52
CA ASP A 378 -13.61 1.72 34.89
C ASP A 378 -13.65 0.51 35.84
N LYS A 379 -12.47 -0.06 36.12
CA LYS A 379 -12.26 -0.97 37.27
C LYS A 379 -10.77 -1.13 37.57
N ALA A 380 -10.10 -0.02 37.85
CA ALA A 380 -8.74 -0.07 38.38
C ALA A 380 -8.46 1.04 39.39
N TYR A 381 -9.33 1.29 40.37
CA TYR A 381 -8.90 1.83 41.67
C TYR A 381 -9.91 1.48 42.76
N THR A 382 -9.53 0.52 43.62
CA THR A 382 -9.66 0.51 45.10
C THR A 382 -9.81 -0.92 45.61
N GLU A 383 -8.71 -1.53 46.05
CA GLU A 383 -8.67 -2.46 47.19
C GLU A 383 -7.22 -2.77 47.62
N GLU A 384 -6.53 -1.75 48.15
CA GLU A 384 -5.46 -1.99 49.14
C GLU A 384 -6.13 -2.39 50.46
N LYS A 385 -6.27 -3.70 50.74
CA LYS A 385 -6.38 -4.24 52.12
C LYS A 385 -6.43 -5.78 52.23
N ILE A 386 -5.49 -6.52 51.64
CA ILE A 386 -5.27 -7.93 52.06
C ILE A 386 -3.76 -8.27 52.07
N PHE A 387 -3.00 -7.64 52.95
CA PHE A 387 -1.76 -8.21 53.50
C PHE A 387 -1.68 -7.90 54.99
N GLY A 388 -2.53 -8.59 55.75
CA GLY A 388 -2.44 -8.69 57.20
C GLY A 388 -2.59 -10.16 57.56
N GLY A 389 -1.48 -10.86 57.82
CA GLY A 389 -1.58 -12.30 58.07
C GLY A 389 -0.28 -13.06 58.31
N LYS A 390 0.37 -12.74 59.44
CA LYS A 390 1.23 -13.63 60.25
C LYS A 390 2.59 -14.09 59.71
N ILE A 391 3.58 -13.40 60.24
CA ILE A 391 4.91 -13.92 60.59
C ILE A 391 4.70 -15.06 61.60
N GLY A 392 5.13 -16.27 61.25
CA GLY A 392 5.24 -17.40 62.17
C GLY A 392 6.71 -17.73 62.38
N ASN A 393 7.19 -17.57 63.62
CA ASN A 393 8.49 -18.05 64.09
C ASN A 393 8.52 -19.59 64.08
N CYS A 394 9.66 -20.15 63.67
CA CYS A 394 10.20 -21.42 64.16
C CYS A 394 11.73 -21.31 64.13
N ASP A 395 12.27 -21.23 65.35
CA ASP A 395 13.56 -21.69 65.90
C ASP A 395 14.81 -21.80 65.02
#